data_AF-A0A150H6W4-F1
#
_entry.id   AF-A0A150H6W4-F1
#
_cell.length_a   1.000
_cell.length_b   1.000
_cell.length_c   1.000
_cell.angle_alpha   90.00
_cell.angle_beta   90.00
_cell.angle_gamma   90.00
#
_symmetry.space_group_name_H-M   'P 1'
#
loop_
_entity.id
_entity.type
_entity.pdbx_description
1 polymer ?
#
loop_
_entity_poly.entity_id
_entity_poly.type
_entity_poly.pdbx_seq_one_letter_code
_entity_poly.pdbx_strand_id
1 'polypeptide(L)'
;MRPREPDCAGLTFAFTAFPGLLLHAGLRHDFPFPLCGCDACDTSWQSEADELEEHVFAVVSGTYSESVERRDAEAAAWYQVRYPTGSSGGFSNAIPVPAERRAAAEPISRRLPSGWRAWPRRAGAE
;
A
#
# COMPACT_ATOMS: atom_id res chain seq x y z
N MET A 1 -3.26 -8.14 -8.99
CA MET A 1 -3.86 -9.25 -8.22
C MET A 1 -5.06 -8.72 -7.45
N ARG A 2 -6.22 -9.37 -7.57
CA ARG A 2 -7.46 -8.90 -6.94
C ARG A 2 -8.11 -10.04 -6.15
N PRO A 3 -8.33 -9.89 -4.83
CA PRO A 3 -9.07 -10.86 -4.05
C PRO A 3 -10.54 -10.90 -4.48
N ARG A 4 -11.22 -12.03 -4.25
CA ARG A 4 -12.66 -12.18 -4.55
C ARG A 4 -13.52 -11.32 -3.63
N GLU A 5 -13.10 -11.20 -2.38
CA GLU A 5 -13.81 -10.40 -1.37
C GLU A 5 -13.50 -8.91 -1.58
N PRO A 6 -14.52 -8.03 -1.69
CA PRO A 6 -14.33 -6.60 -1.93
C PRO A 6 -13.77 -5.84 -0.73
N ASP A 7 -13.69 -6.48 0.44
CA ASP A 7 -13.16 -5.93 1.68
C ASP A 7 -11.67 -6.22 1.89
N CYS A 8 -11.03 -6.86 0.92
CA CYS A 8 -9.60 -7.15 0.90
C CYS A 8 -8.91 -6.21 -0.09
N ALA A 9 -7.79 -5.60 0.32
CA ALA A 9 -7.02 -4.70 -0.55
C ALA A 9 -6.48 -5.45 -1.77
N GLY A 10 -6.64 -4.88 -2.97
CA GLY A 10 -5.94 -5.36 -4.16
C GLY A 10 -4.45 -5.02 -4.11
N LEU A 11 -3.65 -5.76 -4.89
CA LEU A 11 -2.22 -5.51 -5.08
C LEU A 11 -1.90 -5.44 -6.57
N THR A 12 -1.21 -4.40 -7.02
CA THR A 12 -0.70 -4.30 -8.40
C THR A 12 0.76 -3.92 -8.38
N PHE A 13 1.58 -4.66 -9.14
CA PHE A 13 2.99 -4.37 -9.34
C PHE A 13 3.13 -3.66 -10.68
N ALA A 14 3.68 -2.45 -10.68
CA ALA A 14 3.92 -1.67 -11.89
C ALA A 14 5.41 -1.34 -11.99
N PHE A 15 6.05 -1.76 -13.09
CA PHE A 15 7.45 -1.44 -13.36
C PHE A 15 7.57 0.00 -13.88
N THR A 16 8.58 0.72 -13.42
CA THR A 16 8.85 2.10 -13.82
C THR A 16 9.97 2.18 -14.88
N ALA A 17 10.17 3.36 -15.48
CA ALA A 17 11.17 3.58 -16.52
C ALA A 17 12.61 3.69 -15.99
N PHE A 18 12.79 4.20 -14.77
CA PHE A 18 13.99 3.98 -13.97
C PHE A 18 13.87 2.57 -13.36
N PRO A 19 14.92 1.73 -13.27
CA PRO A 19 14.77 0.36 -12.78
C PRO A 19 14.20 0.35 -11.36
N GLY A 20 12.90 0.10 -11.26
CA GLY A 20 12.12 0.23 -10.03
C GLY A 20 10.70 -0.28 -10.21
N LEU A 21 9.98 -0.34 -9.10
CA LEU A 21 8.68 -0.95 -8.98
C LEU A 21 7.78 -0.10 -8.08
N LEU A 22 6.53 0.10 -8.50
CA LEU A 22 5.46 0.62 -7.67
C LEU A 22 4.55 -0.54 -7.25
N LEU A 23 4.36 -0.70 -5.94
CA LEU A 23 3.33 -1.56 -5.38
C LEU A 23 2.10 -0.71 -5.07
N HIS A 24 1.08 -0.82 -5.91
CA HIS A 24 -0.23 -0.23 -5.64
C HIS A 24 -1.00 -1.15 -4.68
N ALA A 25 -1.40 -0.61 -3.53
CA ALA A 25 -2.17 -1.33 -2.51
C ALA A 25 -3.49 -0.64 -2.21
N GLY A 26 -4.55 -1.46 -2.10
CA GLY A 26 -5.88 -0.97 -1.75
C GLY A 26 -6.39 0.03 -2.79
N LEU A 27 -6.72 1.24 -2.35
CA LEU A 27 -7.38 2.25 -3.18
C LEU A 27 -6.53 3.51 -3.41
N ARG A 28 -5.58 3.85 -2.52
CA ARG A 28 -4.94 5.17 -2.54
C ARG A 28 -3.43 5.14 -2.43
N HIS A 29 -2.81 4.04 -1.98
CA HIS A 29 -1.38 4.05 -1.67
C HIS A 29 -0.53 3.32 -2.70
N ASP A 30 0.56 3.97 -3.09
CA ASP A 30 1.58 3.45 -3.98
C ASP A 30 2.90 3.44 -3.21
N PHE A 31 3.48 2.26 -3.01
CA PHE A 31 4.80 2.09 -2.39
C PHE A 31 5.88 2.01 -3.48
N PRO A 32 6.81 2.97 -3.57
CA PRO A 32 7.91 2.93 -4.52
C PRO A 32 9.11 2.14 -4.00
N PHE A 33 9.71 1.35 -4.88
CA PHE A 33 10.93 0.59 -4.63
C PHE A 33 11.92 0.79 -5.81
N PRO A 34 13.06 1.46 -5.61
CA PRO A 34 13.47 2.12 -4.37
C PRO A 34 12.64 3.40 -4.10
N LEU A 35 12.55 3.79 -2.82
CA LEU A 35 11.94 5.07 -2.44
C LEU A 35 12.72 6.26 -3.01
N CYS A 36 14.05 6.13 -3.10
CA CYS A 36 14.93 7.11 -3.71
C CYS A 36 15.93 6.43 -4.64
N GLY A 37 16.00 6.86 -5.89
CA GLY A 37 16.94 6.34 -6.89
C GLY A 37 18.26 7.11 -6.97
N CYS A 38 18.58 7.97 -6.00
CA CYS A 38 19.85 8.69 -6.04
C CYS A 38 21.02 7.81 -5.57
N ASP A 39 22.20 8.12 -6.07
CA ASP A 39 23.46 7.46 -5.71
C ASP A 39 23.91 7.77 -4.27
N ALA A 40 23.30 8.76 -3.62
CA ALA A 40 23.57 9.13 -2.23
C ALA A 40 22.76 8.32 -1.20
N CYS A 41 21.68 7.65 -1.62
CA CYS A 41 20.93 6.75 -0.76
C CYS A 41 21.59 5.37 -0.83
N ASP A 42 22.26 4.94 0.24
CA ASP A 42 22.92 3.62 0.37
C ASP A 42 21.90 2.46 0.51
N THR A 43 20.81 2.48 -0.25
CA THR A 43 19.79 1.43 -0.28
C THR A 43 20.27 0.26 -1.13
N SER A 44 20.22 -0.95 -0.58
CA SER A 44 20.58 -2.17 -1.32
C SER A 44 19.35 -2.78 -2.01
N TRP A 45 19.54 -3.51 -3.11
CA TRP A 45 18.43 -4.24 -3.73
C TRP A 45 17.78 -5.26 -2.78
N GLN A 46 18.56 -5.82 -1.84
CA GLN A 46 18.09 -6.76 -0.82
C GLN A 46 17.12 -6.08 0.15
N SER A 47 17.53 -4.96 0.73
CA SER A 47 16.68 -4.20 1.65
C SER A 47 15.37 -3.75 0.99
N GLU A 48 15.43 -3.33 -0.28
CA GLU A 48 14.21 -2.96 -1.04
C GLU A 48 13.30 -4.16 -1.32
N ALA A 49 13.89 -5.33 -1.59
CA ALA A 49 13.13 -6.56 -1.80
C ALA A 49 12.48 -7.08 -0.50
N ASP A 50 13.21 -7.02 0.61
CA ASP A 50 12.70 -7.38 1.94
C ASP A 50 11.55 -6.45 2.35
N GLU A 51 11.72 -5.13 2.16
CA GLU A 51 10.66 -4.16 2.45
C GLU A 51 9.44 -4.35 1.53
N LEU A 52 9.65 -4.66 0.25
CA LEU A 52 8.55 -5.02 -0.67
C LEU A 52 7.79 -6.26 -0.17
N GLU A 53 8.50 -7.30 0.27
CA GLU A 53 7.90 -8.51 0.82
C GLU A 53 7.07 -8.21 2.08
N GLU A 54 7.61 -7.40 3.00
CA GLU A 54 6.89 -6.98 4.20
C GLU A 54 5.59 -6.24 3.86
N HIS A 55 5.62 -5.30 2.92
CA HIS A 55 4.42 -4.57 2.49
C HIS A 55 3.39 -5.49 1.84
N VAL A 56 3.82 -6.43 0.99
CA VAL A 56 2.93 -7.46 0.41
C VAL A 56 2.29 -8.26 1.53
N PHE A 57 3.06 -8.72 2.51
CA PHE A 57 2.53 -9.48 3.63
C PHE A 57 1.57 -8.69 4.50
N ALA A 58 1.83 -7.42 4.77
CA ALA A 58 0.92 -6.57 5.52
C ALA A 58 -0.45 -6.43 4.82
N VAL A 59 -0.44 -6.30 3.49
CA VAL A 59 -1.67 -6.21 2.70
C VAL A 59 -2.44 -7.53 2.71
N VAL A 60 -1.78 -8.66 2.39
CA VAL A 60 -2.49 -9.95 2.31
C VAL A 60 -2.92 -10.49 3.67
N SER A 61 -2.22 -10.14 4.75
CA SER A 61 -2.60 -10.51 6.13
C SER A 61 -3.63 -9.58 6.76
N GLY A 62 -4.01 -8.49 6.08
CA GLY A 62 -5.01 -7.55 6.59
C GLY A 62 -4.51 -6.64 7.71
N THR A 63 -3.20 -6.43 7.81
CA THR A 63 -2.59 -5.49 8.75
C THR A 63 -2.29 -4.13 8.12
N TYR A 64 -2.72 -3.93 6.87
CA TYR A 64 -2.68 -2.68 6.13
C TYR A 64 -3.99 -1.88 6.29
N SER A 65 -3.85 -0.58 6.55
CA SER A 65 -4.95 0.38 6.60
C SER A 65 -4.58 1.67 5.87
N GLU A 66 -5.57 2.32 5.27
CA GLU A 66 -5.41 3.60 4.60
C GLU A 66 -6.53 4.57 5.00
N SER A 67 -6.18 5.84 5.12
CA SER A 67 -7.11 6.91 5.46
C SER A 67 -6.78 8.18 4.67
N VAL A 68 -7.66 9.17 4.75
CA VAL A 68 -7.36 10.52 4.27
C VAL A 68 -7.25 11.39 5.51
N GLU A 69 -6.10 12.03 5.67
CA GLU A 69 -5.85 12.97 6.74
C GLU A 69 -5.66 14.37 6.16
N ARG A 70 -6.01 15.39 6.95
CA ARG A 70 -5.88 16.79 6.54
C ARG A 70 -4.54 17.33 7.03
N ARG A 71 -3.67 17.74 6.11
CA ARG A 71 -2.36 18.35 6.41
C ARG A 71 -2.29 19.74 5.78
N ASP A 72 -2.05 20.77 6.58
CA ASP A 72 -1.79 22.15 6.14
C ASP A 72 -2.78 22.67 5.06
N ALA A 73 -4.06 22.33 5.20
CA ALA A 73 -5.20 22.60 4.31
C ALA A 73 -5.46 21.64 3.13
N GLU A 74 -4.54 20.72 2.82
CA GLU A 74 -4.73 19.70 1.76
C GLU A 74 -5.05 18.31 2.33
N ALA A 75 -5.80 17.51 1.56
CA ALA A 75 -6.11 16.13 1.90
C ALA A 75 -4.96 15.22 1.41
N ALA A 76 -4.27 14.57 2.33
CA ALA A 76 -3.19 13.64 2.04
C ALA A 76 -3.61 12.20 2.32
N ALA A 77 -3.19 11.28 1.47
CA ALA A 77 -3.38 9.85 1.71
C ALA A 77 -2.40 9.39 2.79
N TRP A 78 -2.94 8.89 3.90
CA TRP A 78 -2.18 8.26 4.96
C TRP A 78 -2.30 6.74 4.86
N TYR A 79 -1.23 6.04 5.20
CA TYR A 79 -1.25 4.61 5.36
C TYR A 79 -0.59 4.19 6.67
N GLN A 80 -0.95 2.99 7.11
CA GLN A 80 -0.25 2.29 8.17
C GLN A 80 -0.23 0.80 7.87
N VAL A 81 0.93 0.19 8.09
CA VAL A 81 1.20 -1.24 8.02
C VAL A 81 1.71 -1.71 9.37
N ARG A 82 1.22 -2.86 9.84
CA ARG A 82 1.70 -3.50 11.07
C ARG A 82 2.37 -4.82 10.74
N TYR A 83 3.54 -5.00 11.33
CA TYR A 83 4.39 -6.18 11.25
C TYR A 83 4.48 -6.85 12.62
N PRO A 84 4.92 -8.12 12.72
CA PRO A 84 5.15 -8.76 14.01
C PRO A 84 6.19 -8.01 14.89
N THR A 85 7.15 -7.35 14.25
CA THR A 85 8.29 -6.69 14.90
C THR A 85 8.13 -5.17 15.02
N GLY A 86 7.06 -4.58 14.48
CA GLY A 86 6.88 -3.13 14.48
C GLY A 86 5.73 -2.66 13.60
N SER A 87 5.71 -1.37 13.29
CA SER A 87 4.75 -0.77 12.38
C SER A 87 5.42 0.35 11.60
N SER A 88 5.03 0.51 10.34
CA SER A 88 5.37 1.67 9.52
C SER A 88 4.10 2.41 9.12
N GLY A 89 4.22 3.71 8.92
CA GLY A 89 3.12 4.56 8.51
C GLY A 89 3.66 5.87 7.99
N GLY A 90 2.94 6.43 7.03
CA GLY A 90 3.41 7.62 6.35
C GLY A 90 2.34 8.23 5.46
N PHE A 91 2.68 9.41 4.96
CA PHE A 91 1.93 10.03 3.88
C PHE A 91 2.51 9.56 2.55
N SER A 92 1.64 9.23 1.59
CA SER A 92 2.10 9.19 0.20
C SER A 92 2.08 10.60 -0.36
N ASN A 93 3.25 11.20 -0.50
CA ASN A 93 3.47 12.43 -1.26
C ASN A 93 4.16 12.14 -2.60
N ALA A 94 4.50 10.88 -2.89
CA ALA A 94 5.20 10.48 -4.10
C ALA A 94 4.36 10.70 -5.37
N ILE A 95 3.04 10.51 -5.31
CA ILE A 95 2.12 10.72 -6.42
C ILE A 95 0.81 11.34 -5.91
N PRO A 96 0.35 12.49 -6.44
CA PRO A 96 -0.97 13.00 -6.14
C PRO A 96 -2.05 11.98 -6.48
N VAL A 97 -2.84 11.55 -5.49
CA VAL A 97 -3.97 10.64 -5.72
C VAL A 97 -5.05 11.38 -6.52
N PRO A 98 -5.41 10.95 -7.75
CA PRO A 98 -6.41 11.64 -8.56
C PRO A 98 -7.75 11.77 -7.84
N ALA A 99 -8.45 12.89 -8.04
CA ALA A 99 -9.72 13.17 -7.37
C ALA A 99 -10.78 12.06 -7.57
N GLU A 100 -10.82 11.47 -8.76
CA GLU A 100 -11.70 10.33 -9.08
C GLU A 100 -11.39 9.09 -8.22
N ARG A 101 -10.10 8.77 -8.06
CA ARG A 101 -9.64 7.66 -7.22
C ARG A 101 -9.98 7.92 -5.75
N ARG A 102 -9.85 9.18 -5.28
CA ARG A 102 -10.29 9.58 -3.94
C ARG A 102 -11.79 9.41 -3.74
N ALA A 103 -12.60 9.84 -4.70
CA ALA A 103 -14.06 9.75 -4.63
C ALA A 103 -14.57 8.31 -4.66
N ALA A 104 -14.01 7.47 -5.53
CA ALA A 104 -14.35 6.05 -5.62
C ALA A 104 -14.02 5.27 -4.34
N ALA A 105 -13.04 5.75 -3.58
CA ALA A 105 -12.54 5.07 -2.41
C ALA A 105 -13.28 5.41 -1.10
N GLU A 106 -13.97 6.54 -1.07
CA GLU A 106 -14.77 7.02 0.07
C GLU A 106 -15.80 6.00 0.59
N PRO A 107 -16.68 5.41 -0.24
CA PRO A 107 -17.68 4.46 0.25
C PRO A 107 -17.05 3.18 0.84
N ILE A 108 -15.91 2.75 0.32
CA ILE A 108 -15.20 1.55 0.82
C ILE A 108 -14.54 1.86 2.17
N SER A 109 -13.91 3.03 2.32
CA SER A 109 -13.32 3.46 3.59
C SER A 109 -14.34 3.54 4.72
N ARG A 110 -15.58 3.97 4.44
CA ARG A 110 -16.66 3.97 5.45
C ARG A 110 -17.06 2.58 5.92
N ARG A 111 -16.93 1.57 5.05
CA ARG A 111 -17.21 0.16 5.37
C ARG A 111 -16.05 -0.49 6.15
N LEU A 112 -14.85 0.06 6.05
CA LEU A 112 -13.61 -0.51 6.60
C LEU A 112 -12.89 0.46 7.56
N PRO A 113 -13.52 0.87 8.69
CA PRO A 113 -12.94 1.83 9.62
C PRO A 113 -11.66 1.32 10.31
N SER A 114 -11.48 0.00 10.37
CA SER A 114 -10.30 -0.65 10.96
C SER A 114 -9.21 -1.02 9.93
N GLY A 115 -9.40 -0.65 8.65
CA GLY A 115 -8.53 -1.06 7.55
C GLY A 115 -9.02 -2.29 6.80
N TRP A 116 -8.17 -2.78 5.89
CA TRP A 116 -8.49 -3.87 4.98
C TRP A 116 -8.52 -5.23 5.66
N ARG A 117 -9.39 -6.12 5.21
CA ARG A 117 -9.45 -7.50 5.70
C ARG A 117 -8.34 -8.35 5.07
N ALA A 118 -7.90 -9.35 5.83
CA ALA A 118 -6.99 -10.38 5.35
C ALA A 118 -7.56 -11.09 4.12
N TRP A 119 -6.69 -11.44 3.17
CA TRP A 119 -7.08 -12.21 2.00
C TRP A 119 -7.54 -13.60 2.44
N PRO A 120 -8.66 -14.10 1.90
CA PRO A 120 -9.07 -15.46 2.18
C PRO A 120 -7.99 -16.42 1.67
N ARG A 121 -7.60 -17.39 2.51
CA ARG A 121 -6.74 -18.49 2.05
C ARG A 121 -7.47 -19.20 0.92
N ARG A 122 -6.75 -19.54 -0.16
CA ARG A 122 -7.31 -20.47 -1.14
C ARG A 122 -7.61 -21.76 -0.38
N ALA A 123 -8.85 -22.25 -0.46
CA ALA A 123 -9.12 -23.63 -0.09
C ALA A 123 -8.16 -24.47 -0.94
N GLY A 124 -7.23 -25.17 -0.29
CA GLY A 124 -6.35 -26.09 -0.99
C GLY A 124 -7.24 -27.14 -1.65
N ALA A 125 -7.01 -27.42 -2.94
CA ALA A 125 -7.21 -28.78 -3.38
C ALA A 125 -6.20 -29.60 -2.57
N GLU A 126 -6.72 -30.46 -1.70
CA GLU A 126 -5.96 -31.51 -1.04
C GLU A 126 -5.38 -32.48 -2.06
#